data_AF-A0A1J8PTF4-F1
#
_entry.id   AF-A0A1J8PTF4-F1
#
_cell.length_a   1.000
_cell.length_b   1.000
_cell.length_c   1.000
_cell.angle_alpha   90.00
_cell.angle_beta   90.00
_cell.angle_gamma   90.00
#
_symmetry.space_group_name_H-M   'P 1'
#
loop_
_entity.id
_entity.type
_entity.pdbx_description
1 polymer ?
#
loop_
_entity_poly.entity_id
_entity_poly.type
_entity_poly.pdbx_seq_one_letter_code
_entity_poly.pdbx_strand_id
1 'polypeptide(L)'
;MLRRCDVDVDCDLQSIVRCCTVLDSLHIQAISQLAASRYSRLSDAIRSCNRLVTLCCPPLDSTAWEYLSNLPTLVKLDIHGHGADHLLDQDNLNLAPFVNVTSFTFRPAAPTFVTVANMITVLQRSEFPSLKESKLCVGDTPWAQAEQLFRALSQKLAGLGQLIATG
;
A
#
# COMPACT_ATOMS: atom_id res chain seq x y z
N MET A 1 25.06 7.52 -5.51
CA MET A 1 24.07 6.43 -5.58
C MET A 1 22.71 6.97 -5.18
N LEU A 2 21.69 6.79 -6.01
CA LEU A 2 20.34 7.27 -5.75
C LEU A 2 19.67 6.36 -4.71
N ARG A 3 19.17 6.95 -3.62
CA ARG A 3 18.47 6.22 -2.53
C ARG A 3 16.99 6.54 -2.47
N ARG A 4 16.62 7.73 -2.93
CA ARG A 4 15.24 8.23 -2.94
C ARG A 4 14.84 8.55 -4.36
N CYS A 5 13.64 8.13 -4.75
CA CYS A 5 13.10 8.36 -6.07
C CYS A 5 11.64 8.81 -5.94
N ASP A 6 11.29 9.90 -6.61
CA ASP A 6 9.92 10.39 -6.79
C ASP A 6 9.65 10.37 -8.28
N VAL A 7 8.66 9.58 -8.69
CA VAL A 7 8.39 9.25 -10.09
C VAL A 7 6.90 9.25 -10.36
N ASP A 8 6.57 9.65 -11.57
CA ASP A 8 5.26 9.35 -12.14
C ASP A 8 5.20 7.85 -12.47
N VAL A 9 4.03 7.25 -12.32
CA VAL A 9 3.78 5.85 -12.71
C VAL A 9 4.02 5.57 -14.20
N ASP A 10 3.99 6.60 -15.05
CA ASP A 10 4.34 6.50 -16.48
C ASP A 10 5.86 6.39 -16.75
N CYS A 11 6.71 6.56 -15.72
CA CYS A 11 8.15 6.39 -15.85
C CYS A 11 8.54 4.92 -16.07
N ASP A 12 9.69 4.68 -16.71
CA ASP A 12 10.29 3.34 -16.80
C ASP A 12 10.87 2.92 -15.44
N LEU A 13 9.98 2.46 -14.56
CA LEU A 13 10.30 1.99 -13.21
C LEU A 13 11.35 0.87 -13.24
N GLN A 14 11.31 -0.01 -14.24
CA GLN A 14 12.26 -1.12 -14.35
C GLN A 14 13.70 -0.63 -14.56
N SER A 15 13.88 0.38 -15.40
CA SER A 15 15.19 1.01 -15.58
C SER A 15 15.71 1.66 -14.30
N ILE A 16 14.84 2.31 -13.52
CA ILE A 16 15.21 2.97 -12.26
C ILE A 16 15.64 1.94 -11.22
N VAL A 17 14.85 0.89 -11.03
CA VAL A 17 15.14 -0.16 -10.04
C VAL A 17 16.42 -0.91 -10.41
N ARG A 18 16.63 -1.23 -11.68
CA ARG A 18 17.86 -1.88 -12.17
C ARG A 18 19.11 -1.04 -11.90
N CYS A 19 19.02 0.28 -12.02
CA CYS A 19 20.15 1.17 -11.81
C CYS A 19 20.37 1.54 -10.33
N CYS A 20 19.37 1.34 -9.48
CA CYS A 20 19.36 1.81 -8.09
C CYS A 20 19.17 0.65 -7.11
N THR A 21 20.17 -0.24 -7.01
CA THR A 21 20.19 -1.41 -6.10
C THR A 21 20.13 -1.08 -4.61
N VAL A 22 20.19 0.20 -4.24
CA VAL A 22 20.18 0.70 -2.86
C VAL A 22 18.98 1.62 -2.59
N LEU A 23 17.92 1.52 -3.41
CA LEU A 23 16.72 2.35 -3.25
C LEU A 23 16.03 2.03 -1.92
N ASP A 24 15.97 3.02 -1.04
CA ASP A 24 15.36 2.93 0.29
C ASP A 24 14.01 3.67 0.36
N SER A 25 13.78 4.63 -0.53
CA SER A 25 12.53 5.40 -0.58
C SER A 25 12.04 5.49 -2.01
N LEU A 26 10.82 5.00 -2.25
CA LEU A 26 10.16 5.06 -3.55
C LEU A 26 8.81 5.73 -3.38
N HIS A 27 8.63 6.83 -4.11
CA HIS A 27 7.38 7.58 -4.17
C HIS A 27 6.86 7.56 -5.61
N ILE A 28 5.68 6.99 -5.79
CA ILE A 28 5.06 6.79 -7.10
C ILE A 28 3.73 7.54 -7.09
N GLN A 29 3.66 8.59 -7.89
CA GLN A 29 2.43 9.35 -8.07
C GLN A 29 1.59 8.65 -9.14
N ALA A 30 0.35 8.26 -8.81
CA ALA A 30 -0.66 7.95 -9.81
C ALA A 30 -1.87 8.85 -9.64
N ILE A 31 -1.99 9.78 -10.59
CA ILE A 31 -3.01 10.81 -10.59
C ILE A 31 -4.30 10.29 -11.25
N SER A 32 -4.23 9.20 -12.02
CA SER A 32 -5.35 8.63 -12.78
C SER A 32 -5.43 7.11 -12.66
N GLN A 33 -6.60 6.55 -13.00
CA GLN A 33 -6.80 5.10 -13.04
C GLN A 33 -5.95 4.47 -14.14
N LEU A 34 -5.15 3.46 -13.77
CA LEU A 34 -4.29 2.75 -14.70
C LEU A 34 -4.99 1.54 -15.33
N ALA A 35 -4.52 1.12 -16.50
CA ALA A 35 -4.88 -0.18 -17.05
C ALA A 35 -4.31 -1.32 -16.18
N ALA A 36 -4.99 -2.46 -16.10
CA ALA A 36 -4.55 -3.62 -15.31
C ALA A 36 -3.10 -4.05 -15.57
N SER A 37 -2.67 -4.01 -16.84
CA SER A 37 -1.29 -4.33 -17.26
C SER A 37 -0.22 -3.36 -16.76
N ARG A 38 -0.61 -2.17 -16.30
CA ARG A 38 0.31 -1.19 -15.69
C ARG A 38 0.48 -1.47 -14.20
N TYR A 39 -0.58 -1.87 -13.50
CA TYR A 39 -0.46 -2.30 -12.10
C TYR A 39 0.44 -3.52 -11.96
N SER A 40 0.35 -4.51 -12.85
CA SER A 40 1.26 -5.66 -12.80
C SER A 40 2.73 -5.27 -12.99
N ARG A 41 3.03 -4.36 -13.93
CA ARG A 41 4.40 -3.84 -14.13
C ARG A 41 4.91 -3.05 -12.93
N LEU A 42 4.02 -2.27 -12.30
CA LEU A 42 4.31 -1.56 -11.07
C LEU A 42 4.65 -2.53 -9.94
N SER A 43 3.83 -3.57 -9.74
CA SER A 43 4.08 -4.66 -8.80
C SER A 43 5.44 -5.33 -9.07
N ASP A 44 5.76 -5.67 -10.32
CA ASP A 44 7.04 -6.25 -10.70
C ASP A 44 8.23 -5.34 -10.34
N ALA A 45 8.09 -4.05 -10.55
CA ALA A 45 9.12 -3.07 -10.21
C ALA A 45 9.33 -2.97 -8.69
N ILE A 46 8.25 -2.90 -7.92
CA ILE A 46 8.31 -2.85 -6.45
C ILE A 46 8.96 -4.13 -5.89
N ARG A 47 8.60 -5.30 -6.44
CA ARG A 47 9.17 -6.60 -6.04
C ARG A 47 10.67 -6.72 -6.34
N SER A 48 11.17 -5.92 -7.26
CA SER A 48 12.60 -5.87 -7.58
C SER A 48 13.39 -5.00 -6.59
N CYS A 49 12.72 -4.24 -5.71
CA CYS A 49 13.35 -3.40 -4.70
C CYS A 49 13.45 -4.11 -3.33
N ASN A 50 14.60 -4.69 -3.03
CA ASN A 50 14.83 -5.49 -1.82
C ASN A 50 15.25 -4.72 -0.56
N ARG A 51 15.32 -3.38 -0.64
CA ARG A 51 15.79 -2.51 0.46
C ARG A 51 14.86 -1.34 0.76
N LEU A 52 13.62 -1.38 0.26
CA LEU A 52 12.66 -0.30 0.52
C LEU A 52 12.39 -0.19 2.02
N VAL A 53 12.58 1.02 2.52
CA VAL A 53 12.24 1.47 3.87
C VAL A 53 10.93 2.24 3.84
N THR A 54 10.75 3.08 2.83
CA THR A 54 9.53 3.87 2.62
C THR A 54 8.99 3.61 1.22
N LEU A 55 7.70 3.26 1.15
CA LEU A 55 6.99 3.10 -0.11
C LEU A 55 5.72 3.94 -0.08
N CYS A 56 5.58 4.79 -1.09
CA CYS A 56 4.34 5.51 -1.39
C CYS A 56 3.92 5.10 -2.81
N CYS A 57 2.74 4.49 -2.95
CA CYS A 57 2.34 3.92 -4.24
C CYS A 57 0.82 3.76 -4.39
N PRO A 58 0.36 3.52 -5.62
CA PRO A 58 -1.00 3.05 -5.91
C PRO A 58 -1.33 1.69 -5.27
N PRO A 59 -2.62 1.34 -5.11
CA PRO A 59 -3.05 -0.01 -4.81
C PRO A 59 -2.35 -1.05 -5.68
N LEU A 60 -1.89 -2.13 -5.03
CA LEU A 60 -1.09 -3.19 -5.64
C LEU A 60 -1.88 -4.49 -5.75
N ASP A 61 -1.38 -5.43 -6.57
CA ASP A 61 -1.93 -6.78 -6.66
C ASP A 61 -1.50 -7.67 -5.48
N SER A 62 -2.12 -8.86 -5.38
CA SER A 62 -1.82 -9.82 -4.31
C SER A 62 -0.33 -10.15 -4.20
N THR A 63 0.36 -10.38 -5.32
CA THR A 63 1.77 -10.80 -5.30
C THR A 63 2.70 -9.73 -4.75
N ALA A 64 2.38 -8.46 -5.01
CA ALA A 64 3.11 -7.35 -4.44
C ALA A 64 2.84 -7.19 -2.94
N TRP A 65 1.60 -7.37 -2.49
CA TRP A 65 1.28 -7.37 -1.05
C TRP A 65 2.00 -8.48 -0.28
N GLU A 66 2.02 -9.71 -0.82
CA GLU A 66 2.75 -10.83 -0.24
C GLU A 66 4.25 -10.54 -0.13
N TYR A 67 4.84 -9.96 -1.20
CA TYR A 67 6.23 -9.53 -1.18
C TYR A 67 6.50 -8.47 -0.11
N LEU A 68 5.69 -7.41 -0.06
CA LEU A 68 5.86 -6.32 0.92
C LEU A 68 5.73 -6.81 2.36
N SER A 69 4.83 -7.77 2.60
CA SER A 69 4.66 -8.39 3.93
C SER A 69 5.89 -9.13 4.41
N ASN A 70 6.69 -9.66 3.48
CA ASN A 70 7.95 -10.36 3.75
C ASN A 70 9.18 -9.45 3.65
N LEU A 71 9.03 -8.15 3.36
CA LEU A 71 10.16 -7.25 3.16
C LEU A 71 10.63 -6.69 4.51
N PRO A 72 11.74 -7.19 5.09
CA PRO A 72 12.14 -6.82 6.45
C PRO A 72 12.61 -5.37 6.56
N THR A 73 12.93 -4.70 5.46
CA THR A 73 13.38 -3.31 5.50
C THR A 73 12.22 -2.32 5.55
N LEU A 74 11.00 -2.74 5.24
CA LEU A 74 9.86 -1.83 5.08
C LEU A 74 9.38 -1.30 6.43
N VAL A 75 9.38 0.03 6.56
CA VAL A 75 9.02 0.74 7.80
C VAL A 75 7.78 1.62 7.61
N LYS A 76 7.63 2.22 6.43
CA LYS A 76 6.52 3.13 6.12
C LYS A 76 5.83 2.72 4.82
N LEU A 77 4.51 2.61 4.87
CA LEU A 77 3.68 2.27 3.72
C LEU A 77 2.57 3.29 3.55
N ASP A 78 2.53 3.96 2.41
CA ASP A 78 1.48 4.93 2.03
C ASP A 78 0.84 4.49 0.72
N ILE A 79 -0.44 4.11 0.79
CA ILE A 79 -1.22 3.67 -0.36
C ILE A 79 -2.19 4.78 -0.75
N HIS A 80 -2.09 5.28 -1.99
CA HIS A 80 -2.95 6.37 -2.46
C HIS A 80 -3.39 6.19 -3.91
N GLY A 81 -4.37 6.97 -4.38
CA GLY A 81 -4.76 6.92 -5.79
C GLY A 81 -5.90 5.94 -6.08
N HIS A 82 -5.98 5.48 -7.32
CA HIS A 82 -7.01 4.56 -7.82
C HIS A 82 -6.51 3.11 -7.84
N GLY A 83 -7.41 2.15 -7.63
CA GLY A 83 -7.16 0.74 -7.91
C GLY A 83 -7.83 0.29 -9.22
N ALA A 84 -7.39 -0.87 -9.73
CA ALA A 84 -8.14 -1.61 -10.74
C ALA A 84 -9.05 -2.66 -10.08
N ASP A 85 -10.10 -3.01 -10.81
CA ASP A 85 -10.92 -4.16 -10.47
C ASP A 85 -10.07 -5.44 -10.52
N HIS A 86 -10.27 -6.35 -9.56
CA HIS A 86 -9.57 -7.63 -9.47
C HIS A 86 -8.06 -7.59 -9.22
N LEU A 87 -7.50 -6.49 -8.69
CA LEU A 87 -6.07 -6.48 -8.28
C LEU A 87 -5.76 -7.53 -7.22
N LEU A 88 -6.68 -7.73 -6.27
CA LEU A 88 -6.53 -8.74 -5.25
C LEU A 88 -7.26 -10.02 -5.65
N ASP A 89 -6.51 -11.11 -5.70
CA ASP A 89 -7.04 -12.45 -5.50
C ASP A 89 -7.35 -12.60 -4.00
N GLN A 90 -8.59 -12.28 -3.63
CA GLN A 90 -9.03 -12.28 -2.25
C GLN A 90 -9.01 -13.68 -1.63
N ASP A 91 -9.15 -14.75 -2.42
CA ASP A 91 -9.19 -16.11 -1.87
C ASP A 91 -7.77 -16.59 -1.53
N ASN A 92 -6.78 -16.23 -2.36
CA ASN A 92 -5.42 -16.73 -2.23
C ASN A 92 -4.42 -15.76 -1.56
N LEU A 93 -4.88 -14.62 -1.04
CA LEU A 93 -3.99 -13.63 -0.40
C LEU A 93 -3.35 -14.18 0.89
N ASN A 94 -2.04 -14.45 0.84
CA ASN A 94 -1.25 -15.01 1.94
C ASN A 94 -0.20 -14.03 2.49
N LEU A 95 -0.58 -13.22 3.48
CA LEU A 95 0.28 -12.18 4.03
C LEU A 95 1.07 -12.69 5.25
N ALA A 96 2.38 -12.47 5.23
CA ALA A 96 3.19 -12.56 6.43
C ALA A 96 2.92 -11.36 7.35
N PRO A 97 3.29 -11.43 8.65
CA PRO A 97 3.22 -10.26 9.51
C PRO A 97 4.17 -9.14 9.05
N PHE A 98 3.65 -7.92 8.95
CA PHE A 98 4.43 -6.72 8.66
C PHE A 98 5.22 -6.27 9.90
N VAL A 99 6.25 -7.03 10.25
CA VAL A 99 6.96 -6.91 11.54
C VAL A 99 7.61 -5.55 11.79
N ASN A 100 8.03 -4.84 10.73
CA ASN A 100 8.79 -3.59 10.85
C ASN A 100 8.00 -2.34 10.43
N VAL A 101 6.78 -2.51 9.91
CA VAL A 101 5.96 -1.37 9.51
C VAL A 101 5.46 -0.65 10.76
N THR A 102 5.86 0.61 10.90
CA THR A 102 5.50 1.48 12.03
C THR A 102 4.51 2.57 11.67
N SER A 103 4.39 2.88 10.38
CA SER A 103 3.47 3.90 9.86
C SER A 103 2.75 3.36 8.63
N PHE A 104 1.42 3.44 8.65
CA PHE A 104 0.55 3.03 7.55
C PHE A 104 -0.42 4.16 7.18
N THR A 105 -0.49 4.52 5.91
CA THR A 105 -1.43 5.53 5.41
C THR A 105 -2.23 4.98 4.24
N PHE A 106 -3.54 5.22 4.22
CA PHE A 106 -4.39 4.92 3.07
C PHE A 106 -5.24 6.12 2.67
N ARG A 107 -5.12 6.55 1.41
CA ARG A 107 -5.71 7.76 0.83
C ARG A 107 -6.23 7.52 -0.60
N PRO A 108 -7.40 6.89 -0.78
CA PRO A 108 -8.01 6.71 -2.10
C PRO A 108 -8.28 8.07 -2.77
N ALA A 109 -7.98 8.21 -4.07
CA ALA A 109 -8.20 9.45 -4.83
C ALA A 109 -9.67 9.70 -5.19
N ALA A 110 -10.38 8.66 -5.61
CA ALA A 110 -11.84 8.60 -5.60
C ALA A 110 -12.22 7.16 -5.23
N PRO A 111 -13.11 6.95 -4.24
CA PRO A 111 -13.39 5.61 -3.75
C PRO A 111 -14.20 4.84 -4.80
N THR A 112 -13.55 3.92 -5.52
CA THR A 112 -14.28 2.81 -6.11
C THR A 112 -14.59 1.81 -5.01
N PHE A 113 -15.81 1.26 -5.01
CA PHE A 113 -16.25 0.24 -4.06
C PHE A 113 -15.21 -0.89 -3.94
N VAL A 114 -14.59 -1.26 -5.07
CA VAL A 114 -13.60 -2.33 -5.17
C VAL A 114 -12.27 -1.97 -4.49
N THR A 115 -11.76 -0.75 -4.65
CA THR A 115 -10.49 -0.35 -4.01
C THR A 115 -10.61 -0.38 -2.48
N VAL A 116 -11.73 0.10 -1.95
CA VAL A 116 -11.99 0.10 -0.52
C VAL A 116 -12.20 -1.32 0.01
N ALA A 117 -13.00 -2.14 -0.67
CA ALA A 117 -13.20 -3.54 -0.31
C ALA A 117 -11.88 -4.32 -0.28
N ASN A 118 -11.05 -4.14 -1.30
CA ASN A 118 -9.72 -4.74 -1.37
C ASN A 118 -8.83 -4.34 -0.19
N MET A 119 -8.81 -3.05 0.17
CA MET A 119 -8.04 -2.58 1.32
C MET A 119 -8.57 -3.13 2.65
N ILE A 120 -9.89 -3.25 2.80
CA ILE A 120 -10.50 -3.91 3.96
C ILE A 120 -9.99 -5.36 4.08
N THR A 121 -9.99 -6.11 2.97
CA THR A 121 -9.46 -7.49 2.94
C THR A 121 -7.98 -7.55 3.35
N VAL A 122 -7.14 -6.68 2.80
CA VAL A 122 -5.72 -6.59 3.17
C VAL A 122 -5.57 -6.32 4.65
N LEU A 123 -6.24 -5.28 5.17
CA LEU A 123 -6.14 -4.92 6.59
C LEU A 123 -6.62 -6.07 7.48
N GLN A 124 -7.75 -6.71 7.17
CA GLN A 124 -8.29 -7.83 7.94
C GLN A 124 -7.30 -9.01 8.01
N ARG A 125 -6.63 -9.34 6.89
CA ARG A 125 -5.69 -10.47 6.79
C ARG A 125 -4.25 -10.14 7.21
N SER A 126 -3.91 -8.86 7.35
CA SER A 126 -2.57 -8.43 7.76
C SER A 126 -2.40 -8.45 9.27
N GLU A 127 -1.18 -8.65 9.73
CA GLU A 127 -0.76 -8.38 11.11
C GLU A 127 0.31 -7.29 11.09
N PHE A 128 0.18 -6.28 11.97
CA PHE A 128 1.13 -5.17 12.07
C PHE A 128 1.62 -4.99 13.51
N PRO A 129 2.48 -5.89 14.03
CA PRO A 129 2.86 -5.90 15.44
C PRO A 129 3.62 -4.65 15.90
N SER A 130 4.22 -3.90 14.97
CA SER A 130 5.02 -2.69 15.26
C SER A 130 4.32 -1.39 14.87
N LEU A 131 3.04 -1.42 14.46
CA LEU A 131 2.34 -0.24 13.99
C LEU A 131 2.15 0.77 15.12
N LYS A 132 2.65 1.99 14.93
CA LYS A 132 2.56 3.09 15.91
C LYS A 132 1.67 4.21 15.44
N GLU A 133 1.62 4.42 14.13
CA GLU A 133 0.88 5.50 13.51
C GLU A 133 0.07 4.94 12.35
N SER A 134 -1.19 5.38 12.25
CA SER A 134 -1.99 5.09 11.08
C SER A 134 -2.86 6.27 10.68
N LYS A 135 -3.08 6.42 9.36
CA LYS A 135 -3.92 7.47 8.81
C LYS A 135 -4.84 6.91 7.74
N LEU A 136 -6.13 7.25 7.85
CA LEU A 136 -7.15 6.95 6.84
C LEU A 136 -7.75 8.27 6.36
N CYS A 137 -7.75 8.50 5.04
CA CYS A 137 -8.47 9.60 4.42
C CYS A 137 -9.57 9.03 3.52
N VAL A 138 -10.79 9.00 4.03
CA VAL A 138 -11.93 8.27 3.43
C VAL A 138 -12.92 9.23 2.77
N GLY A 139 -12.45 10.19 1.96
CA GLY A 139 -13.23 11.32 1.39
C GLY A 139 -14.70 11.02 1.02
N ASP A 140 -14.99 10.73 -0.25
CA ASP A 140 -16.37 10.42 -0.70
C ASP A 140 -16.79 8.97 -0.42
N THR A 141 -16.15 8.28 0.53
CA THR A 141 -16.37 6.85 0.76
C THR A 141 -17.70 6.66 1.49
N PRO A 142 -18.59 5.75 1.04
CA PRO A 142 -19.81 5.45 1.77
C PRO A 142 -19.51 5.10 3.23
N TRP A 143 -20.28 5.67 4.17
CA TRP A 143 -20.01 5.53 5.60
C TRP A 143 -19.83 4.07 6.04
N ALA A 144 -20.68 3.16 5.55
CA ALA A 144 -20.58 1.74 5.89
C ALA A 144 -19.20 1.13 5.54
N GLN A 145 -18.59 1.55 4.44
CA GLN A 145 -17.26 1.10 4.04
C GLN A 145 -16.15 1.79 4.83
N ALA A 146 -16.29 3.11 5.04
CA ALA A 146 -15.36 3.87 5.87
C ALA A 146 -15.30 3.28 7.29
N GLU A 147 -16.45 2.96 7.88
CA GLU A 147 -16.55 2.30 9.18
C GLU A 147 -15.84 0.94 9.20
N GLN A 148 -16.00 0.13 8.15
CA GLN A 148 -15.30 -1.15 8.05
C GLN A 148 -13.77 -0.98 7.96
N LEU A 149 -13.28 0.02 7.20
CA LEU A 149 -11.86 0.37 7.19
C LEU A 149 -11.37 0.78 8.59
N PHE A 150 -12.11 1.66 9.26
CA PHE A 150 -11.77 2.10 10.61
C PHE A 150 -11.72 0.94 11.60
N ARG A 151 -12.72 0.04 11.56
CA ARG A 151 -12.75 -1.15 12.42
C ARG A 151 -11.58 -2.08 12.14
N ALA A 152 -11.32 -2.38 10.86
CA ALA A 152 -10.23 -3.27 10.45
C ALA A 152 -8.88 -2.72 10.91
N LEU A 153 -8.62 -1.42 10.73
CA LEU A 153 -7.37 -0.78 11.15
C LEU A 153 -7.25 -0.64 12.67
N SER A 154 -8.34 -0.30 13.36
CA SER A 154 -8.37 -0.19 14.83
C SER A 154 -7.99 -1.51 15.50
N GLN A 155 -8.42 -2.63 14.93
CA GLN A 155 -8.05 -3.96 15.42
C GLN A 155 -6.54 -4.22 15.30
N LYS A 156 -5.84 -3.59 14.36
CA LYS A 156 -4.38 -3.69 14.21
C LYS A 156 -3.62 -2.75 15.14
N LEU A 157 -4.28 -1.72 15.63
CA LEU A 157 -3.77 -0.77 16.61
C LEU A 157 -4.16 -1.11 18.05
N ALA A 158 -4.88 -2.20 18.30
CA ALA A 158 -5.32 -2.62 19.64
C ALA A 158 -4.11 -3.00 20.52
N GLY A 159 -3.43 -1.96 21.02
CA GLY A 159 -2.15 -1.97 21.70
C GLY A 159 -1.53 -0.56 21.83
N LEU A 160 -1.87 0.39 20.95
CA LEU A 160 -1.37 1.77 20.97
C LEU A 160 -2.47 2.77 20.57
N GLY A 161 -2.89 3.60 21.53
CA GLY A 161 -3.94 4.59 21.32
C GLY A 161 -3.47 5.78 20.48
N GLN A 162 -3.93 5.86 19.23
CA GLN A 162 -4.47 7.06 18.56
C GLN A 162 -4.76 6.74 17.09
N LEU A 163 -6.02 6.91 16.68
CA LEU A 163 -6.45 6.84 15.29
C LEU A 163 -7.03 8.22 14.95
N ILE A 164 -6.41 8.93 14.01
CA ILE A 164 -6.89 10.25 13.59
C ILE A 164 -7.67 10.06 12.28
N ALA A 165 -9.00 10.13 12.39
CA ALA A 165 -9.88 10.27 11.24
C ALA A 165 -10.02 11.77 10.93
N THR A 166 -9.55 12.20 9.76
CA THR A 166 -9.89 13.52 9.22
C THR A 166 -10.93 13.34 8.13
N GLY A 167 -12.11 13.93 8.35
CA GLY A 167 -13.18 14.03 7.35
C GLY A 167 -12.88 15.07 6.27
#